data_AF-A0A924FDH7-F1
#
_entry.id   AF-A0A924FDH7-F1
#
_cell.length_a   1.000
_cell.length_b   1.000
_cell.length_c   1.000
_cell.angle_alpha   90.00
_cell.angle_beta   90.00
_cell.angle_gamma   90.00
#
_symmetry.space_group_name_H-M   'P 1'
#
loop_
_entity.id
_entity.type
_entity.pdbx_description
1 polymer ?
#
loop_
_entity_poly.entity_id
_entity_poly.type
_entity_poly.pdbx_seq_one_letter_code
_entity_poly.pdbx_strand_id
1 'polypeptide(L)'
;MFVINQSQLRRLARPGLVEFINKLQQFIGTEYPEEVLLEDPKQVRQRLTELVDKAQRYGFVLEQQVTLFVCICMELGDDFDQQLKYEPVTTILSDGNSLPQDRIDRAGELVFS
;
A
#
# COMPACT_ATOMS: atom_id res chain seq x y z
N MET A 1 -25.13 20.09 17.52
CA MET A 1 -23.75 19.67 17.79
C MET A 1 -23.66 18.17 17.48
N PHE A 2 -23.14 17.79 16.32
CA PHE A 2 -23.00 16.39 15.93
C PHE A 2 -21.68 15.85 16.47
N VAL A 3 -21.74 15.04 17.52
CA VAL A 3 -20.57 14.35 18.07
C VAL A 3 -20.41 13.04 17.32
N ILE A 4 -19.53 13.02 16.32
CA ILE A 4 -19.20 11.80 15.59
C ILE A 4 -18.27 10.97 16.46
N ASN A 5 -18.77 9.82 16.92
CA ASN A 5 -18.03 8.87 17.74
C ASN A 5 -17.03 8.09 16.83
N GLN A 6 -15.74 8.06 17.20
CA GLN A 6 -14.66 7.43 16.41
C GLN A 6 -14.94 5.96 16.06
N SER A 7 -15.73 5.26 16.88
CA SER A 7 -16.14 3.87 16.63
C SER A 7 -17.13 3.74 15.46
N GLN A 8 -17.93 4.77 15.17
CA GLN A 8 -18.84 4.80 14.01
C GLN A 8 -18.08 5.12 12.72
N LEU A 9 -17.04 5.96 12.80
CA LEU A 9 -16.15 6.24 11.66
C LEU A 9 -15.41 4.98 11.19
N ARG A 10 -14.93 4.15 12.13
CA ARG A 10 -14.28 2.86 11.83
C ARG A 10 -15.22 1.82 11.22
N ARG A 11 -16.54 1.90 11.45
CA ARG A 11 -17.52 0.99 10.82
C ARG A 11 -17.89 1.41 9.40
N LEU A 12 -17.85 2.70 9.10
CA LEU A 12 -18.03 3.25 7.74
C LEU A 12 -16.76 3.13 6.87
N ALA A 13 -15.57 3.04 7.48
CA ALA A 13 -14.32 2.78 6.76
C ALA A 13 -14.15 1.32 6.26
N ARG A 14 -14.84 0.35 6.88
CA ARG A 14 -14.74 -1.08 6.55
C ARG A 14 -15.27 -1.46 5.15
N PRO A 15 -16.44 -0.96 4.70
CA PRO A 15 -16.90 -1.20 3.32
C PRO A 15 -15.89 -0.69 2.28
N GLY A 16 -15.39 0.55 2.46
CA GLY A 16 -14.43 1.17 1.55
C GLY A 16 -13.11 0.42 1.46
N LEU A 17 -12.57 -0.06 2.60
CA LEU A 17 -11.37 -0.89 2.60
C LEU A 17 -11.59 -2.22 1.85
N VAL A 18 -12.74 -2.88 2.04
CA VAL A 18 -13.05 -4.13 1.34
C VAL A 18 -13.17 -3.90 -0.17
N GLU A 19 -13.85 -2.85 -0.59
CA GLU A 19 -13.95 -2.48 -2.02
C GLU A 19 -12.59 -2.11 -2.60
N PHE A 20 -11.79 -1.35 -1.87
CA PHE A 20 -10.45 -0.97 -2.28
C PHE A 20 -9.55 -2.20 -2.45
N ILE A 21 -9.51 -3.10 -1.47
CA ILE A 21 -8.74 -4.35 -1.56
C ILE A 21 -9.19 -5.20 -2.76
N ASN A 22 -10.49 -5.28 -3.04
CA ASN A 22 -10.99 -6.00 -4.21
C ASN A 22 -10.50 -5.36 -5.53
N LYS A 23 -10.55 -4.02 -5.63
CA LYS A 23 -10.00 -3.28 -6.79
C LYS A 23 -8.49 -3.50 -6.92
N LEU A 24 -7.77 -3.43 -5.80
CA LEU A 24 -6.34 -3.65 -5.74
C LEU A 24 -5.96 -5.05 -6.21
N GLN A 25 -6.70 -6.07 -5.77
CA GLN A 25 -6.50 -7.44 -6.19
C GLN A 25 -6.71 -7.64 -7.69
N GLN A 26 -7.74 -7.00 -8.27
CA GLN A 26 -7.96 -7.03 -9.72
C GLN A 26 -6.83 -6.32 -10.48
N PHE A 27 -6.39 -5.17 -9.97
CA PHE A 27 -5.30 -4.39 -10.56
C PHE A 27 -3.98 -5.17 -10.54
N ILE A 28 -3.58 -5.71 -9.39
CA ILE A 28 -2.36 -6.52 -9.24
C ILE A 28 -2.45 -7.79 -10.09
N GLY A 29 -3.61 -8.45 -10.15
CA GLY A 29 -3.78 -9.61 -11.04
C GLY A 29 -3.73 -9.29 -12.54
N THR A 30 -3.85 -8.01 -12.93
CA THR A 30 -3.70 -7.57 -14.31
C THR A 30 -2.26 -7.16 -14.61
N GLU A 31 -1.65 -6.36 -13.74
CA GLU A 31 -0.31 -5.79 -13.95
C GLU A 31 0.82 -6.76 -13.54
N TYR A 32 0.60 -7.58 -12.51
CA TYR A 32 1.56 -8.52 -11.93
C TYR A 32 1.00 -9.95 -11.89
N PRO A 33 0.66 -10.55 -13.04
CA PRO A 33 0.02 -11.86 -13.07
C PRO A 33 0.89 -12.94 -12.43
N GLU A 34 2.22 -12.88 -12.60
CA GLU A 34 3.17 -13.83 -11.97
C GLU A 34 3.13 -13.85 -10.44
N GLU A 35 2.92 -12.68 -9.80
CA GLU A 35 2.91 -12.56 -8.34
C GLU A 35 1.67 -13.21 -7.72
N VAL A 36 0.56 -13.29 -8.46
CA VAL A 36 -0.70 -13.84 -7.96
C VAL A 36 -1.14 -15.14 -8.64
N LEU A 37 -0.44 -15.60 -9.68
CA LEU A 37 -0.81 -16.79 -10.46
C LEU A 37 -0.87 -18.07 -9.61
N LEU A 38 0.04 -18.18 -8.64
CA LEU A 38 0.25 -19.37 -7.82
C LEU A 38 -0.39 -19.26 -6.43
N GLU A 39 -0.88 -18.08 -6.06
CA GLU A 39 -1.45 -17.81 -4.75
C GLU A 39 -2.97 -18.05 -4.73
N ASP A 40 -3.50 -18.58 -3.61
CA ASP A 40 -4.94 -18.64 -3.43
C ASP A 40 -5.51 -17.20 -3.33
N PRO A 41 -6.65 -16.89 -3.97
CA PRO A 41 -7.23 -15.54 -3.92
C PRO A 41 -7.45 -14.99 -2.52
N LYS A 42 -7.63 -15.83 -1.49
CA LYS A 42 -7.73 -15.38 -0.09
C LYS A 42 -6.37 -15.03 0.50
N GLN A 43 -5.31 -15.73 0.10
CA GLN A 43 -3.93 -15.41 0.50
C GLN A 43 -3.49 -14.08 -0.11
N VAL A 44 -3.74 -13.88 -1.40
CA VAL A 44 -3.51 -12.58 -2.07
C VAL A 44 -4.26 -11.46 -1.35
N ARG A 45 -5.54 -11.68 -1.03
CA ARG A 45 -6.33 -10.69 -0.31
C ARG A 45 -5.75 -10.37 1.08
N GLN A 46 -5.26 -11.36 1.80
CA GLN A 46 -4.62 -11.17 3.10
C GLN A 46 -3.33 -10.39 2.96
N ARG A 47 -2.43 -10.79 2.05
CA ARG A 47 -1.19 -10.10 1.70
C ARG A 47 -1.44 -8.63 1.38
N LEU A 48 -2.39 -8.34 0.48
CA LEU A 48 -2.76 -6.96 0.14
C LEU A 48 -3.29 -6.18 1.34
N THR A 49 -4.06 -6.82 2.23
CA THR A 49 -4.54 -6.17 3.47
C THR A 49 -3.37 -5.77 4.38
N GLU A 50 -2.38 -6.66 4.52
CA GLU A 50 -1.17 -6.43 5.31
C GLU A 50 -0.32 -5.31 4.70
N LEU A 51 -0.19 -5.26 3.36
CA LEU A 51 0.49 -4.18 2.66
C LEU A 51 -0.21 -2.83 2.80
N VAL A 52 -1.55 -2.79 2.77
CA VAL A 52 -2.33 -1.57 3.02
C VAL A 52 -2.11 -1.06 4.45
N ASP A 53 -2.14 -1.96 5.44
CA ASP A 53 -1.85 -1.60 6.82
C ASP A 53 -0.40 -1.13 7.00
N LYS A 54 0.55 -1.70 6.24
CA LYS A 54 1.94 -1.26 6.22
C LYS A 54 2.09 0.14 5.61
N ALA A 55 1.41 0.42 4.49
CA ALA A 55 1.41 1.74 3.85
C ALA A 55 0.91 2.84 4.81
N GLN A 56 -0.10 2.54 5.64
CA GLN A 56 -0.58 3.47 6.66
C GLN A 56 0.47 3.83 7.71
N ARG A 57 1.41 2.92 8.04
CA ARG A 57 2.51 3.20 8.98
C ARG A 57 3.49 4.24 8.44
N TYR A 58 3.63 4.31 7.12
CA TYR A 58 4.37 5.37 6.43
C TYR A 58 3.56 6.67 6.27
N GLY A 59 2.29 6.68 6.67
CA GLY A 59 1.40 7.83 6.56
C GLY A 59 0.65 7.94 5.22
N PHE A 60 0.64 6.87 4.42
CA PHE A 60 -0.12 6.82 3.17
C PHE A 60 -1.57 6.41 3.47
N VAL A 61 -2.51 7.28 3.11
CA VAL A 61 -3.94 7.08 3.40
C VAL A 61 -4.84 7.25 2.18
N LEU A 62 -4.31 7.80 1.09
CA LEU A 62 -5.04 7.94 -0.16
C LEU A 62 -4.88 6.68 -1.01
N GLU A 63 -5.94 6.29 -1.72
CA GLU A 63 -5.94 5.09 -2.58
C GLU A 63 -4.75 5.09 -3.56
N GLN A 64 -4.47 6.22 -4.21
CA GLN A 64 -3.35 6.35 -5.16
C GLN A 64 -1.98 6.09 -4.51
N GLN A 65 -1.75 6.61 -3.29
CA GLN A 65 -0.51 6.44 -2.56
C GLN A 65 -0.33 4.98 -2.13
N VAL A 66 -1.41 4.37 -1.65
CA VAL A 66 -1.39 2.98 -1.19
C VAL A 66 -1.22 2.03 -2.38
N THR A 67 -1.86 2.30 -3.52
CA THR A 67 -1.65 1.51 -4.75
C THR A 67 -0.20 1.59 -5.21
N LEU A 68 0.39 2.79 -5.29
CA LEU A 68 1.79 2.92 -5.71
C LEU A 68 2.75 2.25 -4.72
N PHE A 69 2.47 2.34 -3.42
CA PHE A 69 3.21 1.60 -2.40
C PHE A 69 3.13 0.08 -2.61
N VAL A 70 1.95 -0.45 -2.90
CA VAL A 70 1.79 -1.89 -3.19
C VAL A 70 2.56 -2.28 -4.45
N CYS A 71 2.54 -1.46 -5.52
CA CYS A 71 3.37 -1.74 -6.70
C CYS A 71 4.86 -1.80 -6.35
N ILE A 72 5.36 -0.87 -5.53
CA ILE A 72 6.75 -0.89 -5.05
C ILE A 72 7.05 -2.20 -4.29
N CYS A 73 6.12 -2.68 -3.46
CA CYS A 73 6.25 -3.97 -2.79
C CYS A 73 6.27 -5.15 -3.76
N MET A 74 5.53 -5.09 -4.88
CA MET A 74 5.59 -6.14 -5.90
C MET A 74 6.95 -6.18 -6.60
N GLU A 75 7.57 -5.03 -6.86
CA GLU A 75 8.90 -4.96 -7.49
C GLU A 75 10.04 -5.37 -6.56
N LEU A 76 9.99 -4.92 -5.30
CA LEU A 76 11.10 -5.05 -4.35
C LEU A 76 10.93 -6.21 -3.35
N GLY A 77 9.74 -6.79 -3.30
CA GLY A 77 9.28 -7.75 -2.30
C GLY A 77 8.59 -7.08 -1.10
N ASP A 78 7.65 -7.79 -0.48
CA ASP A 78 6.82 -7.27 0.62
C ASP A 78 7.62 -6.75 1.82
N ASP A 79 8.78 -7.35 2.09
CA ASP A 79 9.71 -7.00 3.18
C ASP A 79 10.92 -6.19 2.67
N PHE A 80 10.77 -5.41 1.60
CA PHE A 80 11.86 -4.58 1.07
C PHE A 80 12.44 -3.63 2.14
N ASP A 81 11.61 -3.20 3.08
CA ASP A 81 11.97 -2.29 4.16
C ASP A 81 12.96 -2.85 5.18
N GLN A 82 13.12 -4.18 5.21
CA GLN A 82 14.09 -4.86 6.07
C GLN A 82 15.44 -5.10 5.36
N GLN A 83 15.52 -4.84 4.05
CA GLN A 83 16.69 -5.16 3.24
C GLN A 83 17.56 -3.91 3.07
N LEU A 84 18.80 -3.97 3.54
CA LEU A 84 19.79 -2.87 3.43
C LEU A 84 19.95 -2.31 2.01
N LYS A 85 19.81 -3.16 0.97
CA LYS A 85 19.90 -2.72 -0.42
C LYS A 85 18.80 -1.73 -0.85
N TYR A 86 17.69 -1.67 -0.11
CA TYR A 86 16.56 -0.78 -0.38
C TYR A 86 16.47 0.37 0.64
N GLU A 87 17.49 0.58 1.46
CA GLU A 87 17.58 1.71 2.39
C GLU A 87 17.26 3.07 1.72
N PRO A 88 17.72 3.38 0.49
CA PRO A 88 17.37 4.64 -0.17
C PRO A 88 15.86 4.84 -0.37
N VAL A 89 15.14 3.77 -0.73
CA VAL A 89 13.68 3.79 -0.91
C VAL A 89 12.99 4.02 0.44
N THR A 90 13.39 3.26 1.47
CA THR A 90 12.81 3.40 2.82
C THR A 90 13.05 4.78 3.43
N THR A 91 14.20 5.39 3.14
CA THR A 91 14.55 6.74 3.59
C THR A 91 13.61 7.78 2.97
N ILE A 92 13.30 7.66 1.68
CA ILE A 92 12.36 8.54 0.99
C ILE A 92 10.94 8.36 1.56
N LEU A 93 10.50 7.11 1.73
CA LEU A 93 9.16 6.79 2.24
C LEU A 93 8.96 7.27 3.68
N SER A 94 10.02 7.27 4.49
CA SER A 94 9.99 7.65 5.90
C SER A 94 10.28 9.14 6.15
N ASP A 95 10.56 9.93 5.10
CA ASP A 95 10.87 11.35 5.24
C ASP A 95 9.67 12.10 5.83
N GLY A 96 9.77 12.59 7.07
CA GLY A 96 8.70 13.33 7.72
C GLY A 96 8.55 14.79 7.24
N ASN A 97 9.51 15.30 6.47
CA ASN A 97 9.54 16.71 6.05
C ASN A 97 8.84 16.96 4.71
N SER A 98 8.54 15.90 3.96
CA SER A 98 7.90 15.96 2.64
C SER A 98 6.44 15.54 2.70
N LEU A 99 5.63 15.98 1.74
CA LEU A 99 4.25 15.54 1.64
C LEU A 99 4.19 14.04 1.30
N PRO A 100 3.20 13.28 1.82
CA PRO A 100 3.05 11.86 1.51
C PRO A 100 3.04 11.55 0.01
N GLN A 101 2.45 12.43 -0.81
CA GLN A 101 2.42 12.27 -2.26
C GLN A 101 3.82 12.38 -2.88
N ASP A 102 4.58 13.43 -2.55
CA ASP A 102 5.92 13.65 -3.09
C ASP A 102 6.88 12.49 -2.73
N ARG A 103 6.71 11.89 -1.54
CA ARG A 103 7.54 10.76 -1.10
C ARG A 103 7.26 9.51 -1.90
N ILE A 104 5.99 9.17 -2.09
CA ILE A 104 5.63 7.95 -2.80
C ILE A 104 5.97 8.07 -4.29
N ASP A 105 5.81 9.26 -4.87
CA ASP A 105 6.15 9.52 -6.27
C ASP A 105 7.67 9.40 -6.48
N ARG A 106 8.49 10.03 -5.62
CA ARG A 106 9.96 9.89 -5.69
C ARG A 106 10.45 8.47 -5.45
N ALA A 107 9.80 7.73 -4.56
CA ALA A 107 10.11 6.32 -4.33
C ALA A 107 9.73 5.49 -5.56
N GLY A 108 8.59 5.76 -6.19
CA GLY A 108 8.17 5.14 -7.45
C GLY A 108 9.16 5.43 -8.58
N GLU A 109 9.57 6.69 -8.76
CA GLU A 109 10.59 7.06 -9.76
C GLU A 109 11.88 6.28 -9.58
N LEU A 110 12.34 6.04 -8.35
CA LEU A 110 13.56 5.29 -8.09
C LEU A 110 13.45 3.79 -8.40
N VAL A 111 12.23 3.23 -8.30
CA VAL A 111 11.98 1.79 -8.45
C VAL A 111 11.62 1.44 -9.90
N PHE A 112 10.88 2.32 -10.58
CA PHE A 112 10.37 2.09 -11.94
C PHE A 112 11.19 2.78 -13.04
N SER A 113 12.35 3.39 -12.73
CA SER A 113 13.28 3.97 -13.73
C SER A 113 14.27 2.95 -14.27
#